data_AF-A0A7J4K2P8-F1
#
_entry.id   AF-A0A7J4K2P8-F1
#
_cell.length_a   1.000
_cell.length_b   1.000
_cell.length_c   1.000
_cell.angle_alpha   90.00
_cell.angle_beta   90.00
_cell.angle_gamma   90.00
#
_symmetry.space_group_name_H-M   'P 1'
#
loop_
_entity.id
_entity.type
_entity.pdbx_description
1 polymer ?
#
loop_
_entity_poly.entity_id
_entity_poly.type
_entity_poly.pdbx_seq_one_letter_code
_entity_poly.pdbx_strand_id
1 'polypeptide(L)'
;MADPQLVQYINAQLQAGYGKEQVRQALAAGGYPPLAIEEAFRDLKGPVSNPQILNFAQQLLQQGYLPIQATAALVQQGFSQHDARAAVKQVYGVNPPGGSRHVALVAFVLITIVVLGLGTYLLIDDGEEGTTPDDDTPVITPQSDQEITAMIIKVADANGKDTAVRQCFSKLKGEARDNCILDIAVLESVRDDTLCDQIQNPTSHDACLMNFLNTDRFESVCSRAKLVASIQTCENIKLLRDSA
;
A
#
# COMPACT_ATOMS: atom_id res chain seq x y z
N MET A 1 -5.59 23.12 23.76
CA MET A 1 -4.29 23.53 23.19
C MET A 1 -3.27 22.87 24.07
N ALA A 2 -2.42 22.03 23.48
CA ALA A 2 -1.47 21.26 24.26
C ALA A 2 -0.41 22.15 24.91
N ASP A 3 0.13 21.69 26.03
CA ASP A 3 1.30 22.29 26.66
C ASP A 3 2.48 22.29 25.66
N PRO A 4 3.04 23.45 25.31
CA PRO A 4 4.17 23.55 24.38
C PRO A 4 5.38 22.70 24.81
N GLN A 5 5.62 22.55 26.12
CA GLN A 5 6.73 21.75 26.63
C GLN A 5 6.51 20.26 26.36
N LEU A 6 5.27 19.80 26.52
CA LEU A 6 4.89 18.42 26.23
C LEU A 6 5.02 18.10 24.74
N VAL A 7 4.56 19.01 23.87
CA VAL A 7 4.72 18.88 22.41
C VAL A 7 6.20 18.81 22.03
N GLN A 8 7.04 19.69 22.61
CA GLN A 8 8.47 19.70 22.35
C GLN A 8 9.15 18.41 22.83
N TYR A 9 8.78 17.91 24.00
CA TYR A 9 9.29 16.64 24.53
C TYR A 9 8.91 15.46 23.63
N ILE A 10 7.63 15.36 23.25
CA ILE A 10 7.16 14.29 22.35
C ILE A 10 7.94 14.35 21.04
N ASN A 11 8.08 15.54 20.44
CA ASN A 11 8.85 15.69 19.21
C ASN A 11 10.30 15.22 19.37
N ALA A 12 10.97 15.58 20.47
CA ALA A 12 12.34 15.14 20.74
C ALA A 12 12.45 13.61 20.89
N GLN A 13 11.51 12.96 21.57
CA GLN A 13 11.50 11.50 21.70
C GLN A 13 11.27 10.81 20.35
N LEU A 14 10.35 11.33 19.54
CA LEU A 14 10.11 10.78 18.20
C LEU A 14 11.32 10.98 17.27
N GLN A 15 12.04 12.11 17.39
CA GLN A 15 13.30 12.35 16.68
C GLN A 15 14.43 11.42 17.16
N ALA A 16 14.41 11.03 18.44
CA ALA A 16 15.34 10.05 18.99
C ALA A 16 15.02 8.59 18.59
N GLY A 17 13.92 8.36 17.86
CA GLY A 17 13.57 7.06 17.29
C GLY A 17 12.52 6.28 18.09
N TYR A 18 12.04 6.81 19.21
CA TYR A 18 11.02 6.12 20.01
C TYR A 18 9.67 6.06 19.27
N GLY A 19 8.97 4.93 19.40
CA GLY A 19 7.64 4.76 18.81
C GLY A 19 6.57 5.58 19.54
N LYS A 20 5.53 6.04 18.84
CA LYS A 20 4.44 6.84 19.44
C LYS A 20 3.82 6.16 20.66
N GLU A 21 3.57 4.85 20.60
CA GLU A 21 3.04 4.09 21.75
C GLU A 21 3.99 4.03 22.94
N GLN A 22 5.29 3.87 22.68
CA GLN A 22 6.30 3.88 23.74
C GLN A 22 6.35 5.24 24.43
N VAL A 23 6.27 6.33 23.65
CA VAL A 23 6.21 7.70 24.18
C VAL A 23 4.92 7.92 24.97
N ARG A 24 3.76 7.45 24.48
CA ARG A 24 2.50 7.50 25.23
C ARG A 24 2.59 6.78 26.57
N GLN A 25 3.12 5.56 26.58
CA GLN A 25 3.28 4.76 27.79
C GLN A 25 4.24 5.43 28.78
N ALA A 26 5.36 5.98 28.31
CA ALA A 26 6.33 6.70 29.13
C ALA A 26 5.71 7.97 29.77
N LEU A 27 4.93 8.73 28.99
CA LEU A 27 4.23 9.92 29.49
C LEU A 27 3.10 9.56 30.47
N ALA A 28 2.34 8.52 30.18
CA ALA A 28 1.31 8.03 31.09
C ALA A 28 1.92 7.55 32.43
N ALA A 29 3.05 6.83 32.37
CA ALA A 29 3.81 6.44 33.56
C ALA A 29 4.38 7.66 34.32
N GLY A 30 4.69 8.74 33.61
CA GLY A 30 5.08 10.04 34.19
C GLY A 30 3.93 10.86 34.78
N GLY A 31 2.68 10.36 34.73
CA GLY A 31 1.51 11.01 35.33
C GLY A 31 0.81 12.03 34.41
N TYR A 32 1.15 12.09 33.13
CA TYR A 32 0.46 12.96 32.18
C TYR A 32 -0.95 12.42 31.88
N PRO A 33 -2.00 13.28 31.88
CA PRO A 33 -3.36 12.85 31.53
C PRO A 33 -3.44 12.35 30.08
N PRO A 34 -4.13 11.24 29.78
CA PRO A 34 -4.25 10.70 28.43
C PRO A 34 -4.74 11.73 27.39
N LEU A 35 -5.73 12.56 27.78
CA LEU A 35 -6.25 13.61 26.90
C LEU A 35 -5.19 14.66 26.52
N ALA A 36 -4.31 15.03 27.47
CA ALA A 36 -3.23 15.98 27.22
C ALA A 36 -2.16 15.39 26.29
N ILE A 37 -1.87 14.09 26.44
CA ILE A 37 -0.96 13.35 25.56
C ILE A 37 -1.51 13.36 24.12
N GLU A 38 -2.79 13.01 23.93
CA GLU A 38 -3.41 13.00 22.60
C GLU A 38 -3.56 14.40 21.98
N GLU A 39 -3.87 15.44 22.78
CA GLU A 39 -3.79 16.83 22.31
C GLU A 39 -2.38 17.20 21.84
N ALA A 40 -1.35 16.81 22.57
CA ALA A 40 0.03 17.12 22.20
C ALA A 40 0.47 16.39 20.93
N PHE A 41 0.08 15.13 20.73
CA PHE A 41 0.31 14.41 19.47
C PHE A 41 -0.44 15.04 18.29
N ARG A 42 -1.64 15.57 18.53
CA ARG A 42 -2.45 16.26 17.51
C ARG A 42 -1.85 17.59 17.08
N ASP A 43 -1.25 18.32 18.02
CA ASP A 43 -0.63 19.63 17.78
C ASP A 43 0.76 19.53 17.10
N LEU A 44 1.32 18.31 16.94
CA LEU A 44 2.49 18.06 16.10
C LEU A 44 2.15 18.31 14.62
N LYS A 45 2.40 19.53 14.15
CA LYS A 45 2.26 19.87 12.74
C LYS A 45 3.39 19.26 11.91
N GLY A 46 3.08 18.17 11.22
CA GLY A 46 3.91 17.60 10.17
C GLY A 46 4.06 16.08 10.29
N PRO A 47 4.43 15.40 9.19
CA PRO A 47 4.88 14.02 9.30
C PRO A 47 6.10 14.02 10.22
N VAL A 48 6.00 13.33 11.35
CA VAL A 48 7.15 13.14 12.21
C VAL A 48 8.06 12.16 11.48
N SER A 49 8.96 12.72 10.68
CA SER A 49 9.96 11.98 9.91
C SER A 49 10.97 11.41 10.88
N ASN A 50 10.64 10.25 11.46
CA ASN A 50 11.59 9.48 12.24
C ASN A 50 12.76 9.09 11.29
N PRO A 51 13.99 9.57 11.51
CA PRO A 51 15.09 9.29 10.59
C PRO A 51 15.38 7.78 10.51
N GLN A 52 15.07 7.00 11.55
CA GLN A 52 15.22 5.55 11.52
C GLN A 52 14.23 4.90 10.55
N ILE A 53 12.96 5.32 10.52
CA ILE A 53 11.99 4.73 9.59
C ILE A 53 12.36 5.02 8.14
N LEU A 54 12.90 6.21 7.87
CA LEU A 54 13.38 6.60 6.54
C LEU A 54 14.61 5.78 6.12
N ASN A 55 15.60 5.62 7.01
CA ASN A 55 16.79 4.81 6.74
C ASN A 55 16.42 3.35 6.48
N PHE A 56 15.49 2.80 7.27
CA PHE A 56 15.03 1.41 7.12
C PHE A 56 14.22 1.23 5.82
N ALA A 57 13.32 2.17 5.51
CA ALA A 57 12.60 2.20 4.24
C ALA A 57 13.56 2.25 3.05
N GLN A 58 14.60 3.09 3.13
CA GLN A 58 15.64 3.20 2.10
C GLN A 58 16.43 1.92 1.94
N GLN A 59 16.83 1.27 3.04
CA GLN A 59 17.53 -0.01 3.01
C GLN A 59 16.69 -1.11 2.35
N LEU A 60 15.39 -1.22 2.68
CA LEU A 60 14.49 -2.20 2.07
C LEU A 60 14.33 -1.96 0.56
N LEU A 61 14.15 -0.71 0.15
CA LEU A 61 14.04 -0.36 -1.27
C LEU A 61 15.35 -0.63 -2.04
N GLN A 62 16.52 -0.40 -1.43
CA GLN A 62 17.82 -0.76 -2.02
C GLN A 62 18.04 -2.28 -2.15
N GLN A 63 17.39 -3.07 -1.31
CA GLN A 63 17.38 -4.54 -1.41
C GLN A 63 16.39 -5.07 -2.47
N GLY A 64 15.68 -4.18 -3.17
CA GLY A 64 14.74 -4.55 -4.22
C GLY A 64 13.32 -4.85 -3.73
N TYR A 65 12.99 -4.56 -2.48
CA TYR A 65 11.61 -4.69 -2.00
C TYR A 65 10.71 -3.71 -2.73
N LEU A 66 9.51 -4.17 -3.10
CA LEU A 66 8.48 -3.27 -3.64
C LEU A 66 7.96 -2.33 -2.53
N PRO A 67 7.46 -1.13 -2.85
CA PRO A 67 6.94 -0.19 -1.85
C PRO A 67 5.92 -0.78 -0.87
N ILE A 68 5.01 -1.64 -1.37
CA ILE A 68 4.02 -2.33 -0.55
C ILE A 68 4.69 -3.31 0.42
N GLN A 69 5.69 -4.07 -0.04
CA GLN A 69 6.44 -5.01 0.80
C GLN A 69 7.27 -4.28 1.85
N ALA A 70 7.93 -3.18 1.46
CA ALA A 70 8.69 -2.33 2.38
C ALA A 70 7.79 -1.75 3.47
N THR A 71 6.58 -1.31 3.11
CA THR A 71 5.57 -0.84 4.08
C THR A 71 5.18 -1.95 5.06
N ALA A 72 4.89 -3.16 4.56
CA ALA A 72 4.53 -4.29 5.42
C ALA A 72 5.67 -4.67 6.38
N ALA A 73 6.92 -4.68 5.90
CA ALA A 73 8.09 -4.99 6.72
C ALA A 73 8.29 -3.95 7.84
N LEU A 74 8.08 -2.66 7.57
CA LEU A 74 8.13 -1.61 8.59
C LEU A 74 7.04 -1.80 9.65
N VAL A 75 5.82 -2.18 9.25
CA VAL A 75 4.74 -2.47 10.21
C VAL A 75 5.10 -3.66 11.11
N GLN A 76 5.73 -4.69 10.56
CA GLN A 76 6.23 -5.84 11.34
C GLN A 76 7.33 -5.45 12.35
N GLN A 77 8.11 -4.40 12.05
CA GLN A 77 9.09 -3.82 12.97
C GLN A 77 8.46 -2.92 14.06
N GLY A 78 7.12 -2.81 14.07
CA GLY A 78 6.37 -2.04 15.08
C GLY A 78 6.11 -0.59 14.69
N PHE A 79 6.44 -0.17 13.46
CA PHE A 79 6.06 1.16 12.98
C PHE A 79 4.56 1.21 12.67
N SER A 80 3.92 2.36 12.88
CA SER A 80 2.51 2.52 12.51
C SER A 80 2.33 2.43 11.00
N GLN A 81 1.20 1.89 10.54
CA GLN A 81 0.92 1.73 9.10
C GLN A 81 0.96 3.08 8.35
N HIS A 82 0.45 4.14 8.99
CA HIS A 82 0.49 5.50 8.44
C HIS A 82 1.92 6.01 8.27
N ASP A 83 2.76 5.87 9.31
CA ASP A 83 4.14 6.36 9.28
C ASP A 83 5.00 5.52 8.30
N ALA A 84 4.77 4.21 8.24
CA ALA A 84 5.42 3.31 7.27
C ALA A 84 5.09 3.71 5.82
N ARG A 85 3.81 3.95 5.50
CA ARG A 85 3.40 4.43 4.17
C ARG A 85 4.00 5.79 3.85
N ALA A 86 3.97 6.73 4.79
CA ALA A 86 4.55 8.06 4.60
C ALA A 86 6.06 8.00 4.35
N ALA A 87 6.79 7.19 5.12
CA ALA A 87 8.22 6.99 4.98
C ALA A 87 8.58 6.37 3.62
N VAL A 88 7.91 5.29 3.23
CA VAL A 88 8.13 4.66 1.91
C VAL A 88 7.79 5.63 0.79
N LYS A 89 6.67 6.36 0.88
CA LYS A 89 6.28 7.38 -0.11
C LYS A 89 7.33 8.49 -0.21
N GLN A 90 7.91 8.92 0.90
CA GLN A 90 8.94 9.94 0.92
C GLN A 90 10.24 9.44 0.27
N VAL A 91 10.72 8.24 0.62
CA VAL A 91 11.95 7.69 0.02
C VAL A 91 11.75 7.36 -1.47
N TYR A 92 10.61 6.79 -1.83
CA TYR A 92 10.28 6.40 -3.20
C TYR A 92 9.94 7.59 -4.09
N GLY A 93 9.26 8.60 -3.55
CA GLY A 93 8.80 9.78 -4.29
C GLY A 93 9.85 10.87 -4.50
N VAL A 94 10.92 10.88 -3.69
CA VAL A 94 11.96 11.93 -3.80
C VAL A 94 12.89 11.70 -4.99
N ASN A 95 13.03 10.47 -5.51
CA ASN A 95 13.62 10.19 -6.83
C ASN A 95 13.22 8.77 -7.24
N PRO A 96 12.37 8.55 -8.27
CA PRO A 96 12.33 7.23 -8.89
C PRO A 96 13.76 6.89 -9.36
N PRO A 97 14.25 5.65 -9.20
CA PRO A 97 15.56 5.23 -9.69
C PRO A 97 15.55 5.19 -11.23
N GLY A 98 15.53 6.36 -11.84
CA GLY A 98 15.77 6.62 -13.24
C GLY A 98 16.87 7.67 -13.34
N GLY A 99 18.09 7.23 -13.65
CA GLY A 99 19.13 8.13 -14.17
C GLY A 99 20.46 8.20 -13.42
N SER A 100 20.80 7.28 -12.53
CA SER A 100 22.18 7.22 -12.02
C SER A 100 23.06 6.45 -13.00
N ARG A 101 24.02 7.16 -13.62
CA ARG A 101 24.97 6.73 -14.67
C ARG A 101 25.70 5.40 -14.41
N HIS A 102 25.65 4.87 -13.19
CA HIS A 102 26.26 3.59 -12.83
C HIS A 102 25.49 2.36 -13.32
N VAL A 103 24.15 2.42 -13.41
CA VAL A 103 23.37 1.29 -13.98
C VAL A 103 23.60 1.20 -15.49
N ALA A 104 23.75 2.34 -16.18
CA ALA A 104 24.14 2.38 -17.58
C ALA A 104 25.53 1.77 -17.79
N LEU A 105 26.49 2.02 -16.90
CA LEU A 105 27.83 1.44 -16.99
C LEU A 105 27.84 -0.08 -16.78
N VAL A 106 27.10 -0.61 -15.81
CA VAL A 106 27.00 -2.06 -15.58
C VAL A 106 26.26 -2.76 -16.72
N ALA A 107 25.17 -2.18 -17.22
CA ALA A 107 24.47 -2.70 -18.39
C ALA A 107 25.34 -2.63 -19.65
N PHE A 108 26.09 -1.54 -19.86
CA PHE A 108 27.01 -1.41 -20.98
C PHE A 108 28.13 -2.44 -20.90
N VAL A 109 28.75 -2.65 -19.73
CA VAL A 109 29.80 -3.66 -19.53
C VAL A 109 29.25 -5.07 -19.81
N LEU A 110 28.05 -5.41 -19.32
CA LEU A 110 27.41 -6.70 -19.60
C LEU A 110 27.10 -6.89 -21.09
N ILE A 111 26.58 -5.86 -21.76
CA ILE A 111 26.34 -5.89 -23.21
C ILE A 111 27.67 -6.02 -23.97
N THR A 112 28.74 -5.36 -23.52
CA THR A 112 30.05 -5.45 -24.18
C THR A 112 30.66 -6.85 -24.03
N ILE A 113 30.51 -7.48 -22.86
CA ILE A 113 30.95 -8.87 -22.63
C ILE A 113 30.15 -9.83 -23.49
N VAL A 114 28.83 -9.64 -23.63
CA VAL A 114 27.98 -10.47 -24.50
C VAL A 114 28.34 -10.29 -25.98
N VAL A 115 28.60 -9.07 -26.45
CA VAL A 115 29.01 -8.81 -27.84
C VAL A 115 30.42 -9.36 -28.14
N LEU A 116 31.37 -9.24 -27.21
CA LEU A 116 32.71 -9.82 -27.36
C LEU A 116 32.71 -11.35 -27.24
N GLY A 117 31.85 -11.91 -26.38
CA GLY A 117 31.63 -13.34 -26.26
C GLY A 117 30.98 -13.95 -27.52
N LEU A 118 29.91 -13.33 -28.03
CA LEU A 118 29.27 -13.75 -29.29
C LEU A 118 30.19 -13.58 -30.50
N GLY A 119 31.03 -12.53 -30.54
CA GLY A 119 31.99 -12.31 -31.62
C GLY A 119 33.11 -13.36 -31.66
N THR A 120 33.50 -13.91 -30.52
CA THR A 120 34.48 -15.02 -30.45
C THR A 120 33.82 -16.38 -30.66
N TYR A 121 32.55 -16.54 -30.31
CA TYR A 121 31.77 -17.77 -30.54
C TYR A 121 31.48 -18.02 -32.04
N LEU A 122 31.36 -16.96 -32.85
CA LEU A 122 31.12 -17.06 -34.30
C LEU A 122 32.35 -17.48 -35.15
N LEU A 123 33.52 -17.70 -34.54
CA LEU A 123 34.71 -18.21 -35.23
C LEU A 123 35.00 -19.70 -34.96
N ILE A 124 34.14 -20.38 -34.21
CA ILE A 124 34.21 -21.84 -34.02
C ILE A 124 33.16 -22.44 -34.95
N ASP A 125 33.58 -22.65 -36.20
CA ASP A 125 32.84 -23.39 -37.22
C ASP A 125 33.19 -24.87 -37.02
N ASP A 126 32.30 -25.61 -36.36
CA ASP A 126 32.24 -27.07 -36.47
C ASP A 126 30.76 -27.45 -36.53
N GLY A 127 30.35 -27.89 -37.71
CA GLY A 127 28.98 -28.20 -38.03
C GLY A 127 28.44 -29.41 -37.27
N GLU A 128 27.12 -29.43 -37.14
CA GLU A 128 26.32 -30.61 -37.45
C GLU A 128 24.87 -30.18 -37.68
N GLU A 129 24.28 -30.76 -38.72
CA GLU A 129 22.91 -30.56 -39.15
C GLU A 129 21.95 -31.17 -38.11
N GLY A 130 20.96 -30.39 -37.66
CA GLY A 130 19.91 -30.88 -36.77
C GLY A 130 18.76 -29.90 -36.68
N THR A 131 17.82 -30.02 -37.61
CA THR A 131 16.62 -29.20 -37.70
C THR A 131 15.60 -29.56 -36.61
N THR A 132 15.36 -28.64 -35.67
CA THR A 132 14.03 -28.47 -35.05
C THR A 132 13.69 -26.99 -34.97
N PRO A 133 12.45 -26.58 -35.29
CA PRO A 133 12.03 -25.19 -35.14
C PRO A 133 11.83 -24.89 -33.65
N ASP A 134 12.72 -24.12 -33.05
CA ASP A 134 12.48 -23.51 -31.74
C ASP A 134 11.45 -22.40 -31.92
N ASP A 135 10.23 -22.73 -31.51
CA ASP A 135 9.10 -21.84 -31.31
C ASP A 135 9.42 -20.93 -30.12
N ASP A 136 10.08 -19.80 -30.40
CA ASP A 136 10.24 -18.65 -29.50
C ASP A 136 8.88 -17.96 -29.25
N THR A 137 7.90 -18.71 -28.76
CA THR A 137 6.71 -18.13 -28.16
C THR A 137 7.11 -17.62 -26.77
N PRO A 138 7.01 -16.31 -26.49
CA PRO A 138 7.30 -15.78 -25.18
C PRO A 138 6.40 -16.49 -24.17
N VAL A 139 7.01 -17.18 -23.20
CA VAL A 139 6.30 -17.82 -22.09
C VAL A 139 5.59 -16.71 -21.33
N ILE A 140 4.29 -16.55 -21.59
CA ILE A 140 3.42 -15.67 -20.83
C ILE A 140 3.30 -16.29 -19.45
N THR A 141 4.16 -15.87 -18.51
CA THR A 141 3.97 -16.20 -17.09
C THR A 141 2.58 -15.72 -16.69
N PRO A 142 1.74 -16.59 -16.11
CA PRO A 142 0.41 -16.21 -15.66
C PRO A 142 0.55 -15.08 -14.65
N GLN A 143 0.07 -13.89 -15.00
CA GLN A 143 0.02 -12.76 -14.07
C GLN A 143 -0.88 -13.17 -12.91
N SER A 144 -0.40 -12.99 -11.69
CA SER A 144 -1.19 -13.25 -10.51
C SER A 144 -2.38 -12.28 -10.44
N ASP A 145 -3.48 -12.71 -9.82
CA ASP A 145 -4.66 -11.86 -9.62
C ASP A 145 -4.31 -10.54 -8.86
N GLN A 146 -3.29 -10.58 -8.00
CA GLN A 146 -2.78 -9.41 -7.29
C GLN A 146 -2.11 -8.41 -8.23
N GLU A 147 -1.28 -8.86 -9.17
CA GLU A 147 -0.65 -7.99 -10.17
C GLU A 147 -1.68 -7.38 -11.11
N ILE A 148 -2.68 -8.17 -11.52
CA ILE A 148 -3.80 -7.71 -12.34
C ILE A 148 -4.57 -6.60 -11.59
N THR A 149 -4.90 -6.83 -10.32
CA THR A 149 -5.61 -5.85 -9.49
C THR A 149 -4.81 -4.57 -9.31
N ALA A 150 -3.51 -4.66 -9.03
CA ALA A 150 -2.62 -3.50 -8.89
C ALA A 150 -2.54 -2.66 -10.18
N MET A 151 -2.56 -3.30 -11.36
CA MET A 151 -2.62 -2.58 -12.64
C MET A 151 -3.98 -1.90 -12.84
N ILE A 152 -5.08 -2.56 -12.50
CA ILE A 152 -6.43 -2.00 -12.62
C ILE A 152 -6.63 -0.79 -11.71
N ILE A 153 -6.07 -0.81 -10.50
CA ILE A 153 -6.10 0.34 -9.57
C ILE A 153 -5.45 1.58 -10.21
N LYS A 154 -4.32 1.42 -10.89
CA LYS A 154 -3.68 2.53 -11.62
C LYS A 154 -4.56 3.08 -12.74
N VAL A 155 -5.38 2.22 -13.37
CA VAL A 155 -6.36 2.63 -14.38
C VAL A 155 -7.50 3.43 -13.75
N ALA A 156 -7.90 3.13 -12.51
CA ALA A 156 -8.92 3.91 -11.81
C ALA A 156 -8.49 5.37 -11.63
N ASP A 157 -7.23 5.60 -11.25
CA ASP A 157 -6.67 6.94 -11.07
C ASP A 157 -6.53 7.72 -12.38
N ALA A 158 -6.20 7.04 -13.49
CA ALA A 158 -5.98 7.68 -14.78
C ALA A 158 -7.27 7.87 -15.60
N ASN A 159 -8.15 6.87 -15.60
CA ASN A 159 -9.25 6.72 -16.56
C ASN A 159 -10.63 6.64 -15.89
N GLY A 160 -10.70 6.83 -14.57
CA GLY A 160 -11.91 6.80 -13.77
C GLY A 160 -12.38 5.39 -13.37
N LYS A 161 -13.22 5.35 -12.35
CA LYS A 161 -13.72 4.12 -11.70
C LYS A 161 -14.42 3.17 -12.67
N ASP A 162 -15.26 3.66 -13.59
CA ASP A 162 -16.06 2.80 -14.48
C ASP A 162 -15.19 2.00 -15.44
N THR A 163 -14.05 2.55 -15.84
CA THR A 163 -13.06 1.85 -16.67
C THR A 163 -12.38 0.75 -15.86
N ALA A 164 -11.98 1.05 -14.62
CA ALA A 164 -11.33 0.08 -13.75
C ALA A 164 -12.28 -1.07 -13.36
N VAL A 165 -13.52 -0.77 -13.00
CA VAL A 165 -14.55 -1.79 -12.68
C VAL A 165 -14.79 -2.73 -13.86
N ARG A 166 -14.93 -2.19 -15.09
CA ARG A 166 -15.04 -3.02 -16.31
C ARG A 166 -13.81 -3.93 -16.51
N GLN A 167 -12.63 -3.48 -16.12
CA GLN A 167 -11.44 -4.33 -16.16
C GLN A 167 -11.47 -5.42 -15.09
N CYS A 168 -11.96 -5.16 -13.87
CA CYS A 168 -12.15 -6.22 -12.87
C CYS A 168 -13.07 -7.31 -13.43
N PHE A 169 -14.22 -6.94 -14.02
CA PHE A 169 -15.16 -7.91 -14.58
C PHE A 169 -14.62 -8.71 -15.77
N SER A 170 -13.77 -8.11 -16.60
CA SER A 170 -13.23 -8.79 -17.79
C SER A 170 -12.02 -9.67 -17.50
N LYS A 171 -11.21 -9.32 -16.49
CA LYS A 171 -9.94 -10.00 -16.21
C LYS A 171 -9.98 -10.93 -15.01
N LEU A 172 -10.88 -10.72 -14.06
CA LEU A 172 -10.94 -11.47 -12.81
C LEU A 172 -12.28 -12.17 -12.65
N LYS A 173 -12.32 -13.22 -11.81
CA LYS A 173 -13.52 -14.00 -11.51
C LYS A 173 -13.64 -14.26 -10.01
N GLY A 174 -14.87 -14.58 -9.57
CA GLY A 174 -15.15 -14.98 -8.19
C GLY A 174 -14.64 -13.97 -7.17
N GLU A 175 -13.96 -14.47 -6.15
CA GLU A 175 -13.42 -13.68 -5.04
C GLU A 175 -12.38 -12.64 -5.49
N ALA A 176 -11.53 -12.96 -6.47
CA ALA A 176 -10.52 -12.02 -6.96
C ALA A 176 -11.16 -10.77 -7.60
N ARG A 177 -12.25 -10.96 -8.35
CA ARG A 177 -13.03 -9.84 -8.93
C ARG A 177 -13.66 -8.99 -7.84
N ASP A 178 -14.26 -9.64 -6.86
CA ASP A 178 -14.95 -8.99 -5.75
C ASP A 178 -13.97 -8.15 -4.91
N ASN A 179 -12.76 -8.67 -4.65
CA ASN A 179 -11.68 -7.94 -3.99
C ASN A 179 -11.18 -6.75 -4.85
N CYS A 180 -11.08 -6.92 -6.17
CA CYS A 180 -10.74 -5.83 -7.09
C CYS A 180 -11.75 -4.67 -7.02
N ILE A 181 -13.06 -4.98 -6.96
CA ILE A 181 -14.11 -3.97 -6.82
C ILE A 181 -14.03 -3.28 -5.45
N LEU A 182 -13.81 -4.05 -4.37
CA LEU A 182 -13.61 -3.51 -3.02
C LEU A 182 -12.45 -2.51 -3.00
N ASP A 183 -11.29 -2.90 -3.53
CA ASP A 183 -10.11 -2.04 -3.57
C ASP A 183 -10.38 -0.74 -4.31
N ILE A 184 -11.09 -0.77 -5.45
CA ILE A 184 -11.50 0.43 -6.19
C ILE A 184 -12.46 1.29 -5.37
N ALA A 185 -13.44 0.70 -4.70
CA ALA A 185 -14.44 1.43 -3.93
C ALA A 185 -13.80 2.29 -2.84
N VAL A 186 -12.77 1.75 -2.16
CA VAL A 186 -12.09 2.41 -1.04
C VAL A 186 -10.96 3.35 -1.46
N LEU A 187 -10.63 3.45 -2.76
CA LEU A 187 -9.65 4.44 -3.25
C LEU A 187 -10.12 5.86 -2.92
N GLU A 188 -9.24 6.69 -2.39
CA GLU A 188 -9.56 8.09 -2.04
C GLU A 188 -10.03 8.91 -3.25
N SER A 189 -9.48 8.62 -4.44
CA SER A 189 -9.85 9.27 -5.70
C SER A 189 -11.26 8.92 -6.19
N VAL A 190 -11.85 7.83 -5.67
CA VAL A 190 -13.15 7.29 -6.10
C VAL A 190 -14.19 7.43 -4.99
N ARG A 191 -13.90 6.84 -3.83
CA ARG A 191 -14.71 6.78 -2.61
C ARG A 191 -16.22 6.68 -2.87
N ASP A 192 -16.65 5.56 -3.44
CA ASP A 192 -18.03 5.31 -3.85
C ASP A 192 -18.57 3.98 -3.29
N ASP A 193 -19.49 4.07 -2.35
CA ASP A 193 -20.14 2.95 -1.66
C ASP A 193 -21.17 2.21 -2.53
N THR A 194 -21.58 2.77 -3.67
CA THR A 194 -22.47 2.08 -4.63
C THR A 194 -21.74 0.99 -5.41
N LEU A 195 -20.39 1.02 -5.43
CA LEU A 195 -19.59 -0.05 -6.02
C LEU A 195 -19.66 -1.34 -5.19
N CYS A 196 -19.88 -1.24 -3.87
CA CYS A 196 -20.03 -2.41 -3.02
C CYS A 196 -21.22 -3.28 -3.44
N ASP A 197 -22.28 -2.68 -4.01
CA ASP A 197 -23.47 -3.41 -4.49
C ASP A 197 -23.16 -4.35 -5.69
N GLN A 198 -22.01 -4.18 -6.33
CA GLN A 198 -21.55 -5.04 -7.44
C GLN A 198 -20.77 -6.28 -6.95
N ILE A 199 -20.46 -6.35 -5.65
CA ILE A 199 -19.74 -7.47 -5.02
C ILE A 199 -20.73 -8.61 -4.73
N GLN A 200 -20.41 -9.82 -5.20
CA GLN A 200 -21.29 -10.99 -5.06
C GLN A 200 -21.08 -11.71 -3.72
N ASN A 201 -19.83 -11.83 -3.28
CA ASN A 201 -19.49 -12.44 -2.01
C ASN A 201 -20.00 -11.57 -0.84
N PRO A 202 -20.90 -12.08 0.03
CA PRO A 202 -21.49 -11.29 1.09
C PRO A 202 -20.48 -10.79 2.12
N THR A 203 -19.39 -11.54 2.35
CA THR A 203 -18.30 -11.13 3.24
C THR A 203 -17.53 -9.95 2.68
N SER A 204 -17.09 -10.03 1.41
CA SER A 204 -16.40 -8.91 0.76
C SER A 204 -17.32 -7.70 0.57
N HIS A 205 -18.60 -7.94 0.28
CA HIS A 205 -19.62 -6.89 0.14
C HIS A 205 -19.76 -6.07 1.42
N ASP A 206 -19.97 -6.74 2.55
CA ASP A 206 -20.12 -6.06 3.82
C ASP A 206 -18.80 -5.44 4.28
N ALA A 207 -17.66 -6.09 4.07
CA ALA A 207 -16.35 -5.50 4.34
C ALA A 207 -16.15 -4.19 3.56
N CYS A 208 -16.56 -4.16 2.29
CA CYS A 208 -16.57 -2.94 1.46
C CYS A 208 -17.44 -1.86 2.12
N LEU A 209 -18.69 -2.17 2.47
CA LEU A 209 -19.62 -1.24 3.12
C LEU A 209 -19.08 -0.69 4.45
N MET A 210 -18.43 -1.52 5.28
CA MET A 210 -17.88 -1.10 6.57
C MET A 210 -16.78 -0.03 6.44
N ASN A 211 -16.10 0.07 5.29
CA ASN A 211 -15.14 1.17 5.04
C ASN A 211 -15.82 2.54 4.89
N PHE A 212 -17.14 2.58 4.70
CA PHE A 212 -17.93 3.79 4.54
C PHE A 212 -18.78 4.13 5.77
N LEU A 213 -18.58 3.44 6.90
CA LEU A 213 -19.20 3.76 8.19
C LEU A 213 -18.66 5.08 8.76
N ASN A 214 -19.01 6.19 8.12
CA ASN A 214 -18.89 7.53 8.65
C ASN A 214 -20.28 8.04 9.10
N THR A 215 -20.32 9.16 9.82
CA THR A 215 -21.57 9.71 10.38
C THR A 215 -22.63 9.97 9.31
N ASP A 216 -22.19 10.43 8.15
CA ASP A 216 -23.04 11.02 7.11
C ASP A 216 -23.67 9.97 6.18
N ARG A 217 -23.05 8.78 6.07
CA ARG A 217 -23.55 7.66 5.24
C ARG A 217 -23.98 6.45 6.04
N PHE A 218 -24.09 6.61 7.36
CA PHE A 218 -24.40 5.51 8.26
C PHE A 218 -25.69 4.76 7.89
N GLU A 219 -26.79 5.48 7.68
CA GLU A 219 -28.08 4.83 7.37
C GLU A 219 -28.07 4.13 6.01
N SER A 220 -27.43 4.71 4.99
CA SER A 220 -27.35 4.12 3.65
C SER A 220 -26.42 2.89 3.60
N VAL A 221 -25.36 2.89 4.41
CA VAL A 221 -24.44 1.74 4.53
C VAL A 221 -25.11 0.61 5.31
N CYS A 222 -25.69 0.92 6.47
CA CYS A 222 -26.27 -0.10 7.35
C CYS A 222 -27.52 -0.77 6.79
N SER A 223 -28.33 -0.06 6.01
CA SER A 223 -29.50 -0.64 5.32
C SER A 223 -29.15 -1.64 4.22
N ARG A 224 -27.90 -1.64 3.73
CA ARG A 224 -27.42 -2.56 2.68
C ARG A 224 -26.60 -3.73 3.21
N ALA A 225 -26.22 -3.72 4.49
CA ALA A 225 -25.47 -4.83 5.09
C ALA A 225 -26.26 -6.15 5.04
N LYS A 226 -25.59 -7.25 4.71
CA LYS A 226 -26.24 -8.57 4.54
C LYS A 226 -25.88 -9.55 5.64
N LEU A 227 -24.72 -9.41 6.26
CA LEU A 227 -24.26 -10.30 7.32
C LEU A 227 -24.79 -9.84 8.68
N VAL A 228 -25.20 -10.81 9.50
CA VAL A 228 -25.70 -10.58 10.86
C VAL A 228 -24.70 -9.79 11.70
N ALA A 229 -23.40 -10.11 11.59
CA ALA A 229 -22.35 -9.41 12.33
C ALA A 229 -22.28 -7.91 11.96
N SER A 230 -22.37 -7.59 10.67
CA SER A 230 -22.38 -6.22 10.14
C SER A 230 -23.62 -5.44 10.58
N ILE A 231 -24.78 -6.10 10.54
CA ILE A 231 -26.05 -5.53 11.03
C ILE A 231 -25.95 -5.21 12.52
N GLN A 232 -25.38 -6.11 13.32
CA GLN A 232 -25.21 -5.90 14.75
C GLN A 232 -24.20 -4.77 15.05
N THR A 233 -23.11 -4.67 14.28
CA THR A 233 -22.19 -3.52 14.37
C THR A 233 -22.93 -2.21 14.09
N CYS A 234 -23.78 -2.19 13.07
CA CYS A 234 -24.63 -1.04 12.77
C CYS A 234 -25.57 -0.70 13.94
N GLU A 235 -26.29 -1.67 14.49
CA GLU A 235 -27.19 -1.43 15.64
C GLU A 235 -26.44 -0.85 16.86
N ASN A 236 -25.26 -1.38 17.17
CA ASN A 236 -24.43 -0.89 18.27
C ASN A 236 -23.98 0.56 18.04
N ILE A 237 -23.53 0.89 16.83
CA ILE A 237 -23.11 2.26 16.49
C ILE A 237 -24.32 3.22 16.56
N LYS A 238 -25.50 2.77 16.14
CA LYS A 238 -26.74 3.56 16.24
C LYS A 238 -27.08 3.88 17.70
N LEU A 239 -27.04 2.88 18.58
CA LEU A 239 -27.30 3.06 20.02
C LEU A 239 -26.33 4.06 20.65
N LEU A 240 -25.04 3.97 20.31
CA LEU A 240 -24.03 4.91 20.81
C LEU A 240 -24.31 6.34 20.34
N ARG A 241 -24.72 6.52 19.08
CA ARG A 241 -25.07 7.83 18.52
C ARG A 241 -26.29 8.43 19.18
N ASP A 242 -27.34 7.64 19.40
CA ASP A 242 -28.59 8.12 20.00
C ASP A 242 -28.42 8.49 21.50
N SER A 243 -27.32 8.04 22.11
CA SER A 243 -26.97 8.33 23.52
C SER A 243 -26.06 9.55 23.72
N ALA A 244 -25.49 10.11 22.65
CA ALA A 244 -24.54 11.23 22.69
C ALA A 244 -25.22 12.57 22.41
#